data_AF-A0A7C4RQ24-F1
#
_entry.id   AF-A0A7C4RQ24-F1
#
_cell.length_a   1.000
_cell.length_b   1.000
_cell.length_c   1.000
_cell.angle_alpha   90.00
_cell.angle_beta   90.00
_cell.angle_gamma   90.00
#
_symmetry.space_group_name_H-M   'P 1'
#
loop_
_entity.id
_entity.type
_entity.pdbx_description
1 polymer ?
#
loop_
_entity_poly.entity_id
_entity_poly.type
_entity_poly.pdbx_seq_one_letter_code
_entity_poly.pdbx_strand_id
1 'polypeptide(L)'
;MNKKTRWFFLGILAVILCSQLLWALPAGPVINYVSNSTAASVSTSRNQDEKGTITVININSNQQDYKWKAYVGNVTGKLALDDATASTIYDWTLGTPTGEVYVSRASSIAWANVTCANQTVINDEQTVLGMLSTDSDNINKTFNYTLHQGILVGTKTIANSTCRSTATYISDTPQNINENALFQEVLLSDSFTGSLIYTTLIEDNQVGYNGQTYDFQLLVAENESSTTPTLYYFYVELG
;
A
#
# COMPACT_ATOMS: atom_id res chain seq x y z
N MET A 1 -44.18 -35.77 -1.37
CA MET A 1 -42.85 -35.81 -2.03
C MET A 1 -42.20 -37.15 -1.72
N ASN A 2 -41.87 -37.97 -2.72
CA ASN A 2 -41.32 -39.31 -2.46
C ASN A 2 -39.90 -39.21 -1.87
N LYS A 3 -39.44 -40.24 -1.16
CA LYS A 3 -38.12 -40.26 -0.49
C LYS A 3 -37.00 -39.92 -1.48
N LYS A 4 -37.07 -40.40 -2.73
CA LYS A 4 -36.05 -40.14 -3.76
C LYS A 4 -35.98 -38.66 -4.19
N THR A 5 -37.12 -37.98 -4.30
CA THR A 5 -37.18 -36.55 -4.63
C THR A 5 -36.61 -35.69 -3.49
N ARG A 6 -36.77 -36.10 -2.22
CA ARG A 6 -36.15 -35.40 -1.07
C ARG A 6 -34.61 -35.47 -1.08
N TRP A 7 -34.04 -36.64 -1.38
CA TRP A 7 -32.58 -36.82 -1.46
C TRP A 7 -31.98 -36.10 -2.67
N PHE A 8 -32.70 -36.05 -3.79
CA PHE A 8 -32.30 -35.31 -4.97
C PHE A 8 -32.24 -33.80 -4.73
N PHE A 9 -33.27 -33.23 -4.08
CA PHE A 9 -33.27 -31.81 -3.70
C PHE A 9 -32.22 -31.48 -2.62
N LEU A 10 -31.97 -32.37 -1.65
CA LEU A 10 -30.89 -32.17 -0.67
C LEU A 10 -29.50 -32.21 -1.32
N GLY A 11 -29.29 -33.09 -2.31
CA GLY A 11 -28.05 -33.16 -3.08
C GLY A 11 -27.80 -31.90 -3.90
N ILE A 12 -28.83 -31.38 -4.58
CA ILE A 12 -28.72 -30.13 -5.35
C ILE A 12 -28.49 -28.92 -4.42
N LEU A 13 -29.19 -28.85 -3.28
CA LEU A 13 -28.99 -27.78 -2.30
C LEU A 13 -27.58 -27.82 -1.68
N ALA A 14 -27.02 -29.01 -1.44
CA ALA A 14 -25.65 -29.17 -0.94
C ALA A 14 -24.59 -28.79 -1.98
N VAL A 15 -24.82 -29.04 -3.27
CA VAL A 15 -23.91 -28.63 -4.36
C VAL A 15 -23.95 -27.11 -4.58
N ILE A 16 -25.14 -26.48 -4.47
CA ILE A 16 -25.29 -25.02 -4.57
C ILE A 16 -24.74 -24.30 -3.32
N LEU A 17 -24.75 -24.94 -2.14
CA LEU A 17 -24.08 -24.39 -0.94
C LEU A 17 -22.55 -24.51 -1.00
N CYS A 18 -22.01 -25.38 -1.85
CA CYS A 18 -20.58 -25.67 -1.95
C CYS A 18 -19.87 -24.92 -3.09
N SER A 19 -20.62 -24.23 -3.96
CA SER A 19 -20.06 -23.25 -4.90
C SER A 19 -19.69 -21.95 -4.18
N GLN A 20 -18.63 -22.02 -3.37
CA GLN A 20 -17.91 -20.83 -2.91
C GLN A 20 -17.24 -20.21 -4.14
N LEU A 21 -17.54 -18.93 -4.43
CA LEU A 21 -16.80 -18.18 -5.44
C LEU A 21 -15.34 -18.11 -4.98
N LEU A 22 -14.43 -18.78 -5.70
CA LEU A 22 -13.00 -18.66 -5.48
C LEU A 22 -12.55 -17.34 -6.13
N TRP A 23 -12.52 -16.29 -5.33
CA TRP A 23 -11.84 -15.06 -5.71
C TRP A 23 -10.32 -15.28 -5.61
N ALA A 24 -9.57 -14.70 -6.54
CA ALA A 24 -8.12 -14.78 -6.49
C ALA A 24 -7.62 -14.02 -5.25
N LEU A 25 -6.65 -14.59 -4.53
CA LEU A 25 -5.93 -13.85 -3.48
C LEU A 25 -4.88 -12.95 -4.12
N PRO A 26 -4.45 -11.87 -3.44
CA PRO A 26 -3.33 -11.06 -3.92
C PRO A 26 -2.10 -11.91 -4.21
N ALA A 27 -1.46 -11.66 -5.35
CA ALA A 27 -0.34 -12.44 -5.86
C ALA A 27 0.88 -11.56 -6.12
N GLY A 28 2.08 -12.15 -6.06
CA GLY A 28 3.31 -11.42 -6.34
C GLY A 28 3.41 -11.02 -7.81
N PRO A 29 3.62 -9.73 -8.14
CA PRO A 29 3.77 -9.28 -9.52
C PRO A 29 5.21 -9.45 -10.01
N VAL A 30 5.39 -9.38 -11.34
CA VAL A 30 6.70 -9.14 -11.94
C VAL A 30 6.97 -7.63 -11.92
N ILE A 31 8.06 -7.21 -11.26
CA ILE A 31 8.44 -5.79 -11.14
C ILE A 31 9.49 -5.45 -12.20
N ASN A 32 9.19 -4.47 -13.05
CA ASN A 32 10.14 -3.90 -14.01
C ASN A 32 10.51 -2.47 -13.57
N TYR A 33 11.76 -2.27 -13.13
CA TYR A 33 12.23 -0.95 -12.72
C TYR A 33 12.46 -0.04 -13.93
N VAL A 34 11.80 1.12 -13.97
CA VAL A 34 11.93 2.10 -15.05
C VAL A 34 13.02 3.13 -14.74
N SER A 35 13.00 3.71 -13.54
CA SER A 35 13.97 4.70 -13.08
C SER A 35 13.96 4.83 -11.55
N ASN A 36 15.00 5.46 -11.00
CA ASN A 36 15.12 5.82 -9.59
C ASN A 36 15.80 7.20 -9.48
N SER A 37 15.37 8.03 -8.54
CA SER A 37 15.90 9.38 -8.34
C SER A 37 15.83 9.79 -6.87
N THR A 38 16.80 10.57 -6.42
CA THR A 38 16.85 11.19 -5.09
C THR A 38 16.97 12.71 -5.21
N ALA A 39 16.54 13.46 -4.18
CA ALA A 39 16.76 14.90 -4.17
C ALA A 39 18.26 15.24 -4.07
N ALA A 40 18.69 16.28 -4.79
CA ALA A 40 20.05 16.77 -4.72
C ALA A 40 20.34 17.42 -3.35
N SER A 41 21.55 17.25 -2.83
CA SER A 41 21.97 17.92 -1.59
C SER A 41 21.99 19.44 -1.77
N VAL A 42 21.37 20.18 -0.85
CA VAL A 42 21.36 21.65 -0.87
C VAL A 42 22.71 22.16 -0.38
N SER A 43 23.39 23.01 -1.16
CA SER A 43 24.68 23.61 -0.79
C SER A 43 24.53 24.57 0.40
N THR A 44 25.49 24.56 1.33
CA THR A 44 25.52 25.49 2.48
C THR A 44 25.79 26.93 2.03
N SER A 45 24.94 27.88 2.43
CA SER A 45 25.21 29.32 2.29
C SER A 45 25.85 29.88 3.55
N ARG A 46 26.98 30.58 3.42
CA ARG A 46 27.68 31.26 4.53
C ARG A 46 27.65 32.76 4.26
N ASN A 47 26.93 33.51 5.09
CA ASN A 47 27.05 34.96 5.13
C ASN A 47 28.18 35.36 6.10
N GLN A 48 29.03 36.32 5.74
CA GLN A 48 29.97 36.95 6.67
C GLN A 48 29.20 38.06 7.40
N ASP A 49 28.83 37.82 8.66
CA ASP A 49 28.23 38.86 9.50
C ASP A 49 29.34 39.73 10.13
N GLU A 50 29.15 41.05 10.14
CA GLU A 50 30.07 42.00 10.77
C GLU A 50 30.09 41.86 12.30
N LYS A 51 31.17 42.31 12.95
CA LYS A 51 31.27 42.26 14.42
C LYS A 51 30.37 43.34 15.04
N GLY A 52 29.56 42.97 16.03
CA GLY A 52 28.76 43.93 16.81
C GLY A 52 27.30 44.09 16.38
N THR A 53 26.78 43.23 15.50
CA THR A 53 25.37 43.20 15.10
C THR A 53 24.60 42.08 15.77
N ILE A 54 23.28 42.26 15.94
CA ILE A 54 22.34 41.17 16.25
C ILE A 54 21.68 40.79 14.92
N THR A 55 22.08 39.66 14.35
CA THR A 55 21.48 39.14 13.12
C THR A 55 20.36 38.16 13.49
N VAL A 56 19.13 38.48 13.10
CA VAL A 56 17.99 37.57 13.20
C VAL A 56 17.78 36.95 11.82
N ILE A 57 18.03 35.65 11.71
CA ILE A 57 17.85 34.90 10.46
C ILE A 57 16.74 33.87 10.60
N ASN A 58 16.00 33.66 9.51
CA ASN A 58 15.11 32.53 9.35
C ASN A 58 15.81 31.52 8.43
N ILE A 59 16.14 30.35 8.97
CA ILE A 59 16.70 29.24 8.19
C ILE A 59 15.56 28.27 7.92
N ASN A 60 15.18 28.14 6.65
CA ASN A 60 14.27 27.12 6.17
C ASN A 60 15.06 26.16 5.29
N SER A 61 15.01 24.86 5.59
CA SER A 61 15.68 23.81 4.83
C SER A 61 14.67 22.74 4.48
N ASN A 62 14.59 22.37 3.21
CA ASN A 62 13.94 21.13 2.79
C ASN A 62 15.04 20.08 2.55
N GLN A 63 14.93 18.92 3.17
CA GLN A 63 15.94 17.86 3.10
C GLN A 63 15.28 16.55 2.69
N GLN A 64 16.05 15.68 2.04
CA GLN A 64 15.59 14.34 1.72
C GLN A 64 15.36 13.58 3.02
N ASP A 65 14.16 12.98 3.13
CA ASP A 65 13.85 12.03 4.17
C ASP A 65 14.35 10.64 3.74
N TYR A 66 15.16 10.01 4.60
CA TYR A 66 15.74 8.67 4.38
C TYR A 66 15.02 7.58 5.18
N LYS A 67 14.02 7.94 5.99
CA LYS A 67 13.16 7.03 6.74
C LYS A 67 12.01 6.48 5.90
N TRP A 68 11.88 6.92 4.66
CA TRP A 68 10.81 6.49 3.76
C TRP A 68 11.35 6.18 2.36
N LYS A 69 10.67 5.24 1.69
CA LYS A 69 10.76 4.99 0.26
C LYS A 69 9.40 5.20 -0.36
N ALA A 70 9.36 5.84 -1.51
CA ALA A 70 8.15 5.97 -2.31
C ALA A 70 8.23 5.05 -3.54
N TYR A 71 7.07 4.50 -3.93
CA TYR A 71 6.89 3.79 -5.19
C TYR A 71 5.73 4.43 -5.95
N VAL A 72 5.95 4.67 -7.24
CA VAL A 72 4.90 5.03 -8.19
C VAL A 72 5.04 4.15 -9.41
N GLY A 73 3.93 3.85 -10.08
CA GLY A 73 3.98 3.01 -11.27
C GLY A 73 2.64 2.78 -11.91
N ASN A 74 2.67 2.03 -13.01
CA ASN A 74 1.49 1.61 -13.75
C ASN A 74 1.28 0.11 -13.53
N VAL A 75 0.02 -0.32 -13.43
CA VAL A 75 -0.37 -1.70 -13.23
C VAL A 75 -1.04 -2.19 -14.51
N THR A 76 -0.40 -3.13 -15.19
CA THR A 76 -1.03 -3.88 -16.27
C THR A 76 -1.26 -5.31 -15.81
N GLY A 77 -2.38 -5.90 -16.19
CA GLY A 77 -2.67 -7.27 -15.81
C GLY A 77 -3.71 -7.95 -16.69
N LYS A 78 -3.77 -9.26 -16.53
CA LYS A 78 -4.80 -10.11 -17.10
C LYS A 78 -5.30 -11.06 -16.03
N LEU A 79 -6.59 -11.36 -16.07
CA LEU A 79 -7.14 -12.49 -15.32
C LEU A 79 -6.99 -13.72 -16.20
N ALA A 80 -6.35 -14.78 -15.73
CA ALA A 80 -6.09 -15.99 -16.50
C ALA A 80 -6.59 -17.23 -15.77
N LEU A 81 -7.14 -18.18 -16.52
CA LEU A 81 -7.43 -19.52 -16.04
C LEU A 81 -6.25 -20.42 -16.35
N ASP A 82 -5.35 -20.54 -15.38
CA ASP A 82 -4.13 -21.35 -15.48
C ASP A 82 -4.27 -22.64 -14.67
N ASP A 83 -3.66 -23.72 -15.18
CA ASP A 83 -3.43 -24.93 -14.39
C ASP A 83 -2.14 -24.84 -13.55
N ALA A 84 -1.85 -25.88 -12.77
CA ALA A 84 -0.66 -25.94 -11.91
C ALA A 84 0.69 -25.93 -12.68
N THR A 85 0.66 -26.05 -14.01
CA THR A 85 1.83 -25.99 -14.89
C THR A 85 1.94 -24.66 -15.65
N ALA A 86 1.09 -23.68 -15.32
CA ALA A 86 0.98 -22.38 -16.00
C ALA A 86 0.50 -22.49 -17.46
N SER A 87 -0.27 -23.53 -17.81
CA SER A 87 -0.95 -23.60 -19.09
C SER A 87 -2.27 -22.82 -19.02
N THR A 88 -2.39 -21.75 -19.83
CA THR A 88 -3.58 -20.89 -19.87
C THR A 88 -4.64 -21.43 -20.83
N ILE A 89 -5.85 -21.71 -20.34
CA ILE A 89 -6.99 -22.09 -21.21
C ILE A 89 -7.73 -20.85 -21.75
N TYR A 90 -7.75 -19.75 -20.98
CA TYR A 90 -8.35 -18.49 -21.38
C TYR A 90 -7.84 -17.34 -20.50
N ASP A 91 -7.75 -16.14 -21.06
CA ASP A 91 -7.46 -14.92 -20.31
C ASP A 91 -8.33 -13.71 -20.72
N TRP A 92 -8.44 -12.76 -19.80
CA TRP A 92 -9.08 -11.47 -20.00
C TRP A 92 -8.05 -10.38 -19.76
N THR A 93 -7.72 -9.61 -20.79
CA THR A 93 -6.90 -8.40 -20.65
C THR A 93 -7.76 -7.31 -20.02
N LEU A 94 -7.27 -6.67 -18.96
CA LEU A 94 -7.97 -5.55 -18.32
C LEU A 94 -7.68 -4.26 -19.08
N GLY A 95 -8.74 -3.56 -19.50
CA GLY A 95 -8.62 -2.27 -20.21
C GLY A 95 -8.37 -1.08 -19.29
N THR A 96 -8.83 -1.19 -18.04
CA THR A 96 -8.67 -0.21 -16.97
C THR A 96 -8.34 -1.03 -15.71
N PRO A 97 -7.12 -0.94 -15.17
CA PRO A 97 -6.74 -1.68 -13.98
C PRO A 97 -7.46 -1.09 -12.77
N THR A 98 -8.15 -1.92 -12.00
CA THR A 98 -8.67 -1.57 -10.67
C THR A 98 -8.16 -2.59 -9.65
N GLY A 99 -8.26 -2.26 -8.36
CA GLY A 99 -7.83 -3.14 -7.27
C GLY A 99 -6.81 -2.45 -6.37
N GLU A 100 -5.81 -3.19 -5.91
CA GLU A 100 -4.93 -2.77 -4.83
C GLU A 100 -3.49 -3.24 -5.03
N VAL A 101 -2.55 -2.41 -4.56
CA VAL A 101 -1.15 -2.77 -4.38
C VAL A 101 -0.86 -2.89 -2.90
N TYR A 102 -0.33 -4.04 -2.49
CA TYR A 102 0.06 -4.36 -1.12
C TYR A 102 1.56 -4.53 -1.02
N VAL A 103 2.16 -3.99 0.03
CA VAL A 103 3.60 -4.05 0.27
C VAL A 103 3.89 -4.41 1.72
N SER A 104 4.73 -5.41 1.94
CA SER A 104 5.11 -5.86 3.30
C SER A 104 6.56 -6.30 3.36
N ARG A 105 7.18 -6.25 4.55
CA ARG A 105 8.48 -6.90 4.78
C ARG A 105 8.37 -8.42 4.90
N ALA A 106 7.16 -8.95 5.08
CA ALA A 106 6.91 -10.38 5.11
C ALA A 106 6.78 -10.94 3.69
N SER A 107 7.51 -12.03 3.40
CA SER A 107 7.48 -12.72 2.11
C SER A 107 6.26 -13.61 1.90
N SER A 108 5.41 -13.74 2.92
CA SER A 108 4.18 -14.51 2.90
C SER A 108 3.17 -13.85 3.83
N ILE A 109 1.95 -13.68 3.34
CA ILE A 109 0.82 -13.08 4.07
C ILE A 109 -0.32 -14.09 4.12
N ALA A 110 -0.92 -14.27 5.30
CA ALA A 110 -2.17 -15.02 5.42
C ALA A 110 -3.36 -14.12 5.07
N TRP A 111 -3.65 -13.95 3.78
CA TRP A 111 -4.66 -13.02 3.26
C TRP A 111 -6.05 -13.12 3.92
N ALA A 112 -6.48 -14.32 4.29
CA ALA A 112 -7.74 -14.53 5.00
C ALA A 112 -7.80 -13.86 6.40
N ASN A 113 -6.64 -13.57 7.00
CA ASN A 113 -6.49 -12.97 8.33
C ASN A 113 -6.16 -11.46 8.28
N VAL A 114 -6.19 -10.85 7.09
CA VAL A 114 -5.88 -9.42 6.95
C VAL A 114 -6.98 -8.57 7.60
N THR A 115 -6.58 -7.61 8.43
CA THR A 115 -7.44 -6.64 9.11
C THR A 115 -6.78 -5.25 9.08
N CYS A 116 -7.45 -4.21 9.57
CA CYS A 116 -6.75 -2.97 9.90
C CYS A 116 -5.57 -3.25 10.83
N ALA A 117 -4.43 -2.58 10.59
CA ALA A 117 -3.30 -2.64 11.49
C ALA A 117 -3.67 -2.05 12.85
N ASN A 118 -3.35 -2.79 13.91
CA ASN A 118 -3.50 -2.28 15.26
C ASN A 118 -2.22 -1.53 15.71
N GLN A 119 -2.33 -0.80 16.82
CA GLN A 119 -1.24 0.03 17.33
C GLN A 119 0.02 -0.77 17.67
N THR A 120 -0.12 -2.01 18.14
CA THR A 120 1.02 -2.88 18.47
C THR A 120 1.81 -3.23 17.22
N VAL A 121 1.14 -3.68 16.16
CA VAL A 121 1.80 -4.03 14.89
C VAL A 121 2.54 -2.82 14.30
N ILE A 122 1.92 -1.63 14.35
CA ILE A 122 2.55 -0.39 13.87
C ILE A 122 3.80 -0.05 14.71
N ASN A 123 3.73 -0.19 16.03
CA ASN A 123 4.86 0.11 16.91
C ASN A 123 6.00 -0.90 16.77
N ASP A 124 5.66 -2.17 16.56
CA ASP A 124 6.63 -3.23 16.32
C ASP A 124 7.38 -2.96 15.00
N GLU A 125 6.67 -2.56 13.93
CA GLU A 125 7.29 -2.18 12.67
C GLU A 125 8.25 -0.99 12.85
N GLN A 126 7.81 0.08 13.52
CA GLN A 126 8.67 1.23 13.82
C GLN A 126 9.93 0.80 14.59
N THR A 127 9.78 -0.09 15.57
CA THR A 127 10.90 -0.57 16.38
C THR A 127 11.91 -1.33 15.53
N VAL A 128 11.45 -2.20 14.63
CA VAL A 128 12.31 -2.95 13.71
C VAL A 128 13.06 -2.00 12.77
N LEU A 129 12.41 -0.92 12.33
CA LEU A 129 13.00 0.06 11.43
C LEU A 129 13.76 1.19 12.13
N GLY A 130 13.88 1.13 13.47
CA GLY A 130 14.63 2.13 14.23
C GLY A 130 13.95 3.50 14.31
N MET A 131 12.65 3.59 14.01
CA MET A 131 11.88 4.84 14.12
C MET A 131 11.44 5.08 15.56
N LEU A 132 11.85 6.22 16.12
CA LEU A 132 11.46 6.58 17.49
C LEU A 132 10.07 7.19 17.51
N SER A 133 9.33 6.98 18.60
CA SER A 133 8.01 7.58 18.79
C SER A 133 8.03 9.12 18.86
N THR A 134 9.20 9.69 19.17
CA THR A 134 9.46 11.14 19.18
C THR A 134 9.76 11.72 17.81
N ASP A 135 10.06 10.87 16.83
CA ASP A 135 10.36 11.34 15.48
C ASP A 135 9.11 11.94 14.83
N SER A 136 9.29 13.04 14.09
CA SER A 136 8.19 13.73 13.40
C SER A 136 7.65 12.95 12.21
N ASP A 137 8.48 12.07 11.65
CA ASP A 137 8.31 11.33 10.40
C ASP A 137 8.17 9.81 10.63
N ASN A 138 7.73 9.37 11.82
CA ASN A 138 7.44 7.96 12.06
C ASN A 138 6.07 7.53 11.51
N ILE A 139 5.85 6.21 11.41
CA ILE A 139 4.63 5.62 10.86
C ILE A 139 3.37 6.16 11.54
N ASN A 140 3.36 6.31 12.87
CA ASN A 140 2.20 6.81 13.61
C ASN A 140 1.84 8.27 13.31
N LYS A 141 2.84 9.10 12.98
CA LYS A 141 2.65 10.51 12.61
C LYS A 141 2.29 10.67 11.14
N THR A 142 2.80 9.80 10.27
CA THR A 142 2.49 9.77 8.83
C THR A 142 1.08 9.22 8.57
N PHE A 143 0.72 8.10 9.20
CA PHE A 143 -0.61 7.47 9.10
C PHE A 143 -1.49 7.88 10.27
N ASN A 144 -1.66 9.19 10.44
CA ASN A 144 -2.36 9.79 11.57
C ASN A 144 -3.87 9.97 11.35
N TYR A 145 -4.39 9.66 10.17
CA TYR A 145 -5.83 9.71 9.86
C TYR A 145 -6.45 8.33 9.95
N THR A 146 -7.78 8.30 9.86
CA THR A 146 -8.54 7.07 9.64
C THR A 146 -9.45 7.15 8.43
N LEU A 147 -9.45 8.26 7.68
CA LEU A 147 -10.32 8.44 6.51
C LEU A 147 -9.69 7.76 5.30
N HIS A 148 -10.41 6.82 4.69
CA HIS A 148 -9.99 6.13 3.47
C HIS A 148 -11.17 5.45 2.77
N GLN A 149 -11.07 5.24 1.47
CA GLN A 149 -12.01 4.41 0.71
C GLN A 149 -11.98 2.96 1.20
N GLY A 150 -13.12 2.27 1.14
CA GLY A 150 -13.20 0.84 1.43
C GLY A 150 -12.37 0.03 0.44
N ILE A 151 -11.80 -1.08 0.93
CA ILE A 151 -10.85 -1.92 0.21
C ILE A 151 -11.38 -3.35 0.19
N LEU A 152 -11.21 -4.05 -0.93
CA LEU A 152 -11.50 -5.49 -1.00
C LEU A 152 -10.18 -6.26 -0.93
N VAL A 153 -10.04 -7.15 0.05
CA VAL A 153 -8.87 -8.03 0.18
C VAL A 153 -9.33 -9.47 0.01
N GLY A 154 -9.11 -10.05 -1.17
CA GLY A 154 -9.72 -11.32 -1.57
C GLY A 154 -11.24 -11.27 -1.44
N THR A 155 -11.79 -11.97 -0.45
CA THR A 155 -13.25 -11.97 -0.18
C THR A 155 -13.67 -11.03 0.95
N LYS A 156 -12.73 -10.32 1.57
CA LYS A 156 -12.96 -9.55 2.79
C LYS A 156 -12.99 -8.07 2.49
N THR A 157 -14.12 -7.43 2.78
CA THR A 157 -14.23 -5.98 2.71
C THR A 157 -13.71 -5.33 3.98
N ILE A 158 -12.74 -4.43 3.81
CA ILE A 158 -12.36 -3.43 4.81
C ILE A 158 -13.23 -2.20 4.58
N ALA A 159 -14.06 -1.88 5.56
CA ALA A 159 -15.01 -0.77 5.42
C ALA A 159 -14.29 0.59 5.35
N ASN A 160 -14.94 1.55 4.70
CA ASN A 160 -14.44 2.91 4.61
C ASN A 160 -14.13 3.47 5.99
N SER A 161 -13.06 4.26 6.04
CA SER A 161 -12.71 5.08 7.19
C SER A 161 -12.51 4.32 8.53
N THR A 162 -11.99 3.10 8.47
CA THR A 162 -11.81 2.22 9.66
C THR A 162 -10.36 1.99 10.08
N CYS A 163 -9.42 2.07 9.14
CA CYS A 163 -8.01 1.76 9.33
C CYS A 163 -7.17 3.04 9.37
N ARG A 164 -5.96 2.95 9.92
CA ARG A 164 -4.98 4.04 9.89
C ARG A 164 -4.60 4.34 8.45
N SER A 165 -4.64 5.60 8.06
CA SER A 165 -4.45 6.02 6.68
C SER A 165 -3.67 7.32 6.53
N THR A 166 -3.21 7.56 5.31
CA THR A 166 -2.67 8.83 4.83
C THR A 166 -3.01 8.99 3.34
N ALA A 167 -2.64 10.12 2.74
CA ALA A 167 -2.74 10.33 1.30
C ALA A 167 -1.45 10.99 0.81
N THR A 168 -0.93 10.49 -0.31
CA THR A 168 0.28 11.06 -0.93
C THR A 168 -0.04 12.39 -1.63
N TYR A 169 0.97 13.12 -2.08
CA TYR A 169 0.75 14.42 -2.73
C TYR A 169 0.36 14.23 -4.20
N ILE A 170 -0.35 15.22 -4.73
CA ILE A 170 -0.67 15.35 -6.16
C ILE A 170 -0.07 16.65 -6.65
N SER A 171 0.79 16.59 -7.67
CA SER A 171 1.48 17.77 -8.23
C SER A 171 2.09 18.67 -7.15
N ASP A 172 2.90 18.07 -6.27
CA ASP A 172 3.58 18.72 -5.14
C ASP A 172 2.65 19.43 -4.14
N THR A 173 1.37 19.04 -4.11
CA THR A 173 0.36 19.65 -3.24
C THR A 173 -0.27 18.60 -2.31
N PRO A 174 -0.36 18.87 -0.99
CA PRO A 174 -1.07 17.99 -0.07
C PRO A 174 -2.56 17.94 -0.41
N GLN A 175 -3.13 16.74 -0.37
CA GLN A 175 -4.54 16.53 -0.60
C GLN A 175 -5.38 16.78 0.66
N ASN A 176 -6.64 17.20 0.47
CA ASN A 176 -7.63 17.14 1.54
C ASN A 176 -8.04 15.68 1.74
N ILE A 177 -7.74 15.11 2.91
CA ILE A 177 -8.02 13.70 3.16
C ILE A 177 -9.52 13.47 3.33
N ASN A 178 -10.07 12.64 2.45
CA ASN A 178 -11.46 12.20 2.40
C ASN A 178 -11.54 10.84 1.67
N GLU A 179 -12.70 10.18 1.61
CA GLU A 179 -12.85 8.84 1.00
C GLU A 179 -12.70 8.80 -0.53
N ASN A 180 -12.52 9.96 -1.19
CA ASN A 180 -12.24 10.07 -2.62
C ASN A 180 -10.89 10.77 -2.88
N ALA A 181 -10.06 10.95 -1.86
CA ALA A 181 -8.69 11.43 -2.11
C ALA A 181 -7.95 10.37 -2.93
N LEU A 182 -7.10 10.82 -3.85
CA LEU A 182 -6.35 9.91 -4.72
C LEU A 182 -5.16 9.32 -3.97
N PHE A 183 -4.74 8.14 -4.36
CA PHE A 183 -3.58 7.41 -3.86
C PHE A 183 -3.51 7.43 -2.34
N GLN A 184 -4.65 7.09 -1.72
CA GLN A 184 -4.70 6.86 -0.29
C GLN A 184 -3.87 5.65 0.04
N GLU A 185 -3.24 5.70 1.19
CA GLU A 185 -2.49 4.59 1.71
C GLU A 185 -3.03 4.18 3.07
N VAL A 186 -3.26 2.90 3.25
CA VAL A 186 -3.96 2.31 4.38
C VAL A 186 -3.09 1.23 5.00
N LEU A 187 -2.96 1.27 6.32
CA LEU A 187 -2.24 0.25 7.08
C LEU A 187 -3.15 -0.92 7.42
N LEU A 188 -2.84 -2.05 6.82
CA LEU A 188 -3.42 -3.35 7.14
C LEU A 188 -2.39 -4.19 7.89
N SER A 189 -2.83 -5.31 8.44
CA SER A 189 -1.94 -6.29 9.06
C SER A 189 -2.47 -7.70 8.86
N ASP A 190 -1.56 -8.64 8.69
CA ASP A 190 -1.86 -10.05 8.87
C ASP A 190 -1.96 -10.34 10.37
N SER A 191 -3.19 -10.51 10.88
CA SER A 191 -3.42 -10.78 12.31
C SER A 191 -2.91 -12.15 12.79
N PHE A 192 -2.54 -13.05 11.87
CA PHE A 192 -1.94 -14.34 12.21
C PHE A 192 -0.43 -14.22 12.45
N THR A 193 0.28 -13.47 11.59
CA THR A 193 1.74 -13.32 11.70
C THR A 193 2.19 -12.05 12.41
N GLY A 194 1.30 -11.07 12.57
CA GLY A 194 1.65 -9.74 13.09
C GLY A 194 2.37 -8.85 12.07
N SER A 195 2.35 -9.21 10.78
CA SER A 195 3.06 -8.46 9.73
C SER A 195 2.27 -7.24 9.29
N LEU A 196 2.92 -6.06 9.25
CA LEU A 196 2.34 -4.83 8.71
C LEU A 196 2.28 -4.90 7.17
N ILE A 197 1.22 -4.34 6.60
CA ILE A 197 0.97 -4.25 5.16
C ILE A 197 0.61 -2.81 4.81
N TYR A 198 1.42 -2.20 3.96
CA TYR A 198 1.17 -0.92 3.31
C TYR A 198 0.28 -1.16 2.09
N THR A 199 -0.87 -0.50 2.00
CA THR A 199 -1.87 -0.78 0.96
C THR A 199 -2.29 0.51 0.27
N THR A 200 -2.27 0.56 -1.05
CA THR A 200 -2.86 1.66 -1.82
C THR A 200 -3.82 1.13 -2.88
N LEU A 201 -4.81 1.94 -3.25
CA LEU A 201 -5.72 1.62 -4.35
C LEU A 201 -5.04 1.85 -5.69
N ILE A 202 -5.41 1.03 -6.67
CA ILE A 202 -5.06 1.23 -8.08
C ILE A 202 -6.06 2.23 -8.66
N GLU A 203 -5.54 3.31 -9.20
CA GLU A 203 -6.31 4.43 -9.74
C GLU A 203 -5.85 4.72 -11.17
N ASP A 204 -6.61 4.23 -12.15
CA ASP A 204 -6.23 4.29 -13.57
C ASP A 204 -5.80 5.68 -14.03
N ASN A 205 -4.52 5.77 -14.41
CA ASN A 205 -3.90 6.91 -15.09
C ASN A 205 -4.16 8.26 -14.41
N GLN A 206 -4.16 8.29 -13.07
CA GLN A 206 -4.38 9.52 -12.29
C GLN A 206 -3.10 10.35 -12.14
N VAL A 207 -3.25 11.67 -12.05
CA VAL A 207 -2.11 12.59 -11.88
C VAL A 207 -1.50 12.38 -10.50
N GLY A 208 -0.21 12.05 -10.43
CA GLY A 208 0.50 11.81 -9.18
C GLY A 208 1.36 12.98 -8.69
N TYR A 209 2.29 12.68 -7.78
CA TYR A 209 3.08 13.67 -7.04
C TYR A 209 3.85 14.69 -7.90
N ASN A 210 4.23 14.35 -9.12
CA ASN A 210 5.07 15.17 -10.00
C ASN A 210 4.33 15.73 -11.23
N GLY A 211 3.00 15.61 -11.28
CA GLY A 211 2.18 16.04 -12.41
C GLY A 211 2.17 15.09 -13.61
N GLN A 212 2.88 13.95 -13.55
CA GLN A 212 2.71 12.82 -14.48
C GLN A 212 1.57 11.91 -14.00
N THR A 213 1.14 10.98 -14.85
CA THR A 213 0.10 10.02 -14.49
C THR A 213 0.68 8.67 -14.07
N TYR A 214 0.03 8.05 -13.08
CA TYR A 214 0.36 6.75 -12.51
C TYR A 214 -0.90 5.99 -12.13
N ASP A 215 -0.80 4.67 -12.01
CA ASP A 215 -1.88 3.82 -11.49
C ASP A 215 -1.79 3.63 -9.98
N PHE A 216 -0.64 3.85 -9.35
CA PHE A 216 -0.51 3.84 -7.89
C PHE A 216 0.60 4.77 -7.38
N GLN A 217 0.48 5.20 -6.12
CA GLN A 217 1.53 5.84 -5.33
C GLN A 217 1.47 5.28 -3.90
N LEU A 218 2.61 4.92 -3.31
CA LEU A 218 2.66 4.52 -1.90
C LEU A 218 4.02 4.81 -1.26
N LEU A 219 4.04 4.88 0.07
CA LEU A 219 5.19 5.13 0.92
C LEU A 219 5.41 3.95 1.87
N VAL A 220 6.56 3.30 1.80
CA VAL A 220 6.98 2.32 2.82
C VAL A 220 8.06 2.92 3.69
N ALA A 221 8.08 2.48 4.95
CA ALA A 221 9.11 2.90 5.90
C ALA A 221 10.50 2.34 5.53
N GLU A 222 11.55 2.95 6.05
CA GLU A 222 12.94 2.52 5.92
C GLU A 222 13.72 2.85 7.20
N ASN A 223 14.76 2.08 7.45
CA ASN A 223 15.72 2.32 8.50
C ASN A 223 16.85 3.21 7.99
N GLU A 224 16.79 4.51 8.34
CA GLU A 224 17.78 5.52 7.95
C GLU A 224 19.22 5.20 8.43
N SER A 225 19.35 4.43 9.51
CA SER A 225 20.64 4.09 10.10
C SER A 225 21.26 2.82 9.50
N SER A 226 20.49 2.06 8.71
CA SER A 226 20.95 0.83 8.07
C SER A 226 21.67 1.14 6.76
N THR A 227 22.81 0.47 6.54
CA THR A 227 23.51 0.49 5.24
C THR A 227 22.92 -0.49 4.24
N THR A 228 22.13 -1.46 4.72
CA THR A 228 21.40 -2.41 3.88
C THR A 228 19.96 -1.92 3.75
N PRO A 229 19.47 -1.64 2.53
CA PRO A 229 18.08 -1.23 2.34
C PRO A 229 17.11 -2.30 2.83
N THR A 230 16.02 -1.88 3.47
CA THR A 230 14.94 -2.80 3.86
C THR A 230 14.31 -3.44 2.62
N LEU A 231 14.20 -4.77 2.64
CA LEU A 231 13.55 -5.55 1.60
C LEU A 231 12.03 -5.55 1.80
N TYR A 232 11.30 -5.31 0.71
CA TYR A 232 9.84 -5.33 0.66
C TYR A 232 9.36 -6.28 -0.44
N TYR A 233 8.30 -7.01 -0.15
CA TYR A 233 7.58 -7.89 -1.05
C TYR A 233 6.29 -7.22 -1.48
N PHE A 234 6.03 -7.24 -2.78
CA PHE A 234 4.86 -6.65 -3.39
C PHE A 234 3.84 -7.74 -3.71
N TYR A 235 2.58 -7.40 -3.56
CA TYR A 235 1.44 -8.20 -4.00
C TYR A 235 0.44 -7.28 -4.68
N VAL A 236 -0.26 -7.81 -5.67
CA VAL A 236 -1.28 -7.08 -6.42
C VAL A 236 -2.55 -7.90 -6.44
N GLU A 237 -3.67 -7.23 -6.22
CA GLU A 237 -5.01 -7.75 -6.48
C GLU A 237 -5.63 -6.90 -7.58
N LEU A 238 -6.21 -7.56 -8.57
CA LEU A 238 -6.89 -6.91 -9.69
C LEU A 238 -8.39 -7.14 -9.56
N GLY A 239 -9.14 -6.05 -9.60
CA GLY A 239 -10.61 -5.99 -9.61
C GLY A 239 -11.19 -5.85 -11.00
#